data_AF-A0A957KKY1-F1
#
_entry.id   AF-A0A957KKY1-F1
#
_cell.length_a   1.000
_cell.length_b   1.000
_cell.length_c   1.000
_cell.angle_alpha   90.00
_cell.angle_beta   90.00
_cell.angle_gamma   90.00
#
_symmetry.space_group_name_H-M   'P 1'
#
loop_
_entity.id
_entity.type
_entity.pdbx_description
1 polymer ?
#
loop_
_entity_poly.entity_id
_entity_poly.type
_entity_poly.pdbx_seq_one_letter_code
_entity_poly.pdbx_strand_id
1 'polypeptide(L)'
;SDQLQDPVELLFGTQLRGGTDISKALGYCQQLVHRPDDTVMVLISDLFDGHREGLAAAQARQIVNSGVQLIALLALNDKGTPRYNRKLAAELAEMGVPSFACTPDQFPELMSAVLRGQDIAQWVARQAA
;
A
#
# COMPACT_ATOMS: atom_id res chain seq x y z
N SER A 1 20.17 -7.50 22.89
CA SER A 1 19.13 -7.10 21.92
C SER A 1 18.01 -6.49 22.74
N ASP A 2 18.32 -5.46 23.53
CA ASP A 2 17.59 -5.17 24.77
C ASP A 2 16.90 -3.79 24.76
N GLN A 3 16.65 -3.23 23.56
CA GLN A 3 15.97 -1.94 23.37
C GLN A 3 14.52 -2.07 22.89
N LEU A 4 13.85 -3.20 23.16
CA LEU A 4 12.47 -3.47 22.76
C LEU A 4 11.56 -3.65 23.99
N GLN A 5 11.63 -2.73 24.95
CA GLN A 5 10.77 -2.80 26.14
C GLN A 5 9.36 -2.26 25.89
N ASP A 6 9.18 -1.38 24.90
CA ASP A 6 7.85 -1.03 24.39
C ASP A 6 7.93 -0.60 22.90
N PRO A 7 7.42 -1.41 21.96
CA PRO A 7 7.41 -1.06 20.53
C PRO A 7 6.57 0.20 20.25
N VAL A 8 5.63 0.54 21.12
CA VAL A 8 4.81 1.76 21.03
C VAL A 8 5.66 2.98 21.36
N GLU A 9 6.40 2.98 22.48
CA GLU A 9 7.35 4.06 22.79
C GLU A 9 8.41 4.23 21.70
N LEU A 10 8.90 3.14 21.09
CA LEU A 10 9.83 3.23 19.98
C LEU A 10 9.18 3.94 18.78
N LEU A 11 7.98 3.51 18.37
CA LEU A 11 7.23 4.10 17.25
C LEU A 11 6.93 5.60 17.46
N PHE A 12 6.57 5.99 18.68
CA PHE A 12 6.22 7.38 19.02
C PHE A 12 7.44 8.24 19.42
N GLY A 13 8.54 7.61 19.84
CA GLY A 13 9.80 8.26 20.23
C GLY A 13 10.74 8.50 19.04
N THR A 14 10.59 7.77 17.95
CA THR A 14 11.34 8.02 16.70
C THR A 14 10.71 9.15 15.90
N GLN A 15 11.41 10.28 15.79
CA GLN A 15 10.97 11.35 14.90
C GLN A 15 11.36 11.03 13.45
N LEU A 16 10.44 10.38 12.72
CA LEU A 16 10.56 10.14 11.27
C LEU A 16 10.35 11.46 10.51
N ARG A 17 11.39 12.31 10.45
CA ARG A 17 11.47 13.44 9.51
C ARG A 17 11.81 12.90 8.12
N GLY A 18 11.34 13.54 7.05
CA GLY A 18 11.81 13.22 5.69
C GLY A 18 10.79 13.27 4.56
N GLY A 19 9.50 13.53 4.84
CA GLY A 19 8.46 13.41 3.82
C GLY A 19 8.26 11.95 3.38
N THR A 20 7.24 11.71 2.58
CA THR A 20 6.94 10.37 2.05
C THR A 20 7.59 10.23 0.67
N ASP A 21 8.49 9.26 0.52
CA ASP A 21 9.11 8.86 -0.76
C ASP A 21 8.61 7.46 -1.15
N ILE A 22 7.48 7.41 -1.84
CA ILE A 22 6.82 6.16 -2.23
C ILE A 22 7.68 5.45 -3.28
N SER A 23 8.21 6.21 -4.24
CA SER A 23 9.06 5.65 -5.30
C SER A 23 10.28 4.91 -4.73
N LYS A 24 10.98 5.50 -3.78
CA LYS A 24 12.17 4.87 -3.17
C LYS A 24 11.79 3.66 -2.33
N ALA A 25 10.70 3.72 -1.58
CA ALA A 25 10.19 2.58 -0.81
C ALA A 25 9.85 1.40 -1.73
N LEU A 26 9.09 1.65 -2.80
CA LEU A 26 8.76 0.64 -3.81
C LEU A 26 10.02 0.06 -4.47
N GLY A 27 10.97 0.92 -4.87
CA GLY A 27 12.23 0.49 -5.47
C GLY A 27 13.09 -0.37 -4.54
N TYR A 28 13.12 -0.05 -3.24
CA TYR A 28 13.79 -0.89 -2.25
C TYR A 28 13.08 -2.23 -2.06
N CYS A 29 11.76 -2.23 -1.85
CA CYS A 29 10.98 -3.46 -1.69
C CYS A 29 11.09 -4.38 -2.90
N GLN A 30 11.11 -3.84 -4.11
CA GLN A 30 11.29 -4.60 -5.36
C GLN A 30 12.60 -5.42 -5.35
N GLN A 31 13.68 -4.90 -4.77
CA GLN A 31 14.97 -5.62 -4.69
C GLN A 31 14.92 -6.81 -3.73
N LEU A 32 13.96 -6.85 -2.82
CA LEU A 32 13.76 -7.94 -1.85
C LEU A 32 12.86 -9.06 -2.40
N VAL A 33 12.21 -8.84 -3.55
CA VAL A 33 11.30 -9.82 -4.16
C VAL A 33 12.10 -10.88 -4.92
N HIS A 34 12.01 -12.13 -4.48
CA HIS A 34 12.66 -13.27 -5.14
C HIS A 34 11.72 -14.13 -6.00
N ARG A 35 10.41 -14.13 -5.69
CA ARG A 35 9.39 -14.89 -6.42
C ARG A 35 8.21 -13.98 -6.75
N PRO A 36 8.30 -13.16 -7.81
CA PRO A 36 7.29 -12.15 -8.10
C PRO A 36 5.86 -12.70 -8.19
N ASP A 37 5.67 -13.81 -8.92
CA ASP A 37 4.35 -14.43 -9.11
C ASP A 37 3.74 -15.04 -7.82
N ASP A 38 4.55 -15.18 -6.76
CA ASP A 38 4.15 -15.70 -5.44
C ASP A 38 4.37 -14.62 -4.36
N THR A 39 4.32 -13.35 -4.75
CA THR A 39 4.51 -12.21 -3.85
C THR A 39 3.32 -11.27 -3.90
N VAL A 40 2.76 -11.00 -2.71
CA VAL A 40 1.81 -9.91 -2.49
C VAL A 40 2.56 -8.75 -1.85
N MET A 41 2.45 -7.55 -2.44
CA MET A 41 2.99 -6.32 -1.87
C MET A 41 1.83 -5.40 -1.47
N VAL A 42 1.82 -4.99 -0.20
CA VAL A 42 0.80 -4.09 0.34
C VAL A 42 1.44 -2.73 0.63
N LEU A 43 1.03 -1.70 -0.12
CA LEU A 43 1.42 -0.31 0.10
C LEU A 43 0.39 0.35 1.02
N ILE A 44 0.79 0.68 2.25
CA ILE A 44 -0.04 1.44 3.19
C ILE A 44 0.38 2.90 3.10
N SER A 45 -0.48 3.75 2.53
CA SER A 45 -0.16 5.15 2.29
C SER A 45 -1.41 5.97 1.98
N ASP A 46 -1.37 7.28 2.26
CA ASP A 46 -2.32 8.25 1.71
C ASP A 46 -1.98 8.66 0.25
N LEU A 47 -0.97 8.02 -0.34
CA LEU A 47 -0.49 8.22 -1.71
C LEU A 47 0.05 9.63 -2.02
N PHE A 48 0.24 10.47 -1.01
CA PHE A 48 0.97 11.72 -1.19
C PHE A 48 2.47 11.42 -1.22
N ASP A 49 3.07 11.55 -2.39
CA ASP A 49 4.52 11.48 -2.59
C ASP A 49 5.06 12.92 -2.69
N GLY A 50 6.02 13.28 -1.84
CA GLY A 50 6.62 14.62 -1.80
C GLY A 50 7.65 14.85 -2.92
N HIS A 51 7.93 13.83 -3.73
CA HIS A 51 8.97 13.85 -4.75
C HIS A 51 8.39 14.02 -6.16
N ARG A 52 9.21 13.76 -7.19
CA ARG A 52 8.87 14.04 -8.58
C ARG A 52 7.63 13.24 -8.99
N GLU A 53 6.64 13.93 -9.54
CA GLU A 53 5.40 13.33 -10.04
C GLU A 53 5.68 12.19 -11.04
N GLY A 54 4.88 11.12 -10.94
CA GLY A 54 4.94 9.97 -11.84
C GLY A 54 6.02 8.92 -11.52
N LEU A 55 7.00 9.22 -10.66
CA LEU A 55 8.01 8.21 -10.28
C LEU A 55 7.40 7.03 -9.52
N ALA A 56 6.55 7.30 -8.53
CA ALA A 56 5.86 6.25 -7.79
C ALA A 56 5.00 5.35 -8.69
N ALA A 57 4.26 5.95 -9.64
CA ALA A 57 3.45 5.21 -10.60
C ALA A 57 4.31 4.38 -11.57
N ALA A 58 5.43 4.92 -12.04
CA ALA A 58 6.37 4.17 -12.88
C ALA A 58 6.97 2.97 -12.13
N GLN A 59 7.33 3.15 -10.85
CA GLN A 59 7.87 2.07 -10.03
C GLN A 59 6.81 1.01 -9.72
N ALA A 60 5.59 1.42 -9.39
CA ALA A 60 4.46 0.51 -9.22
C ALA A 60 4.21 -0.31 -10.50
N ARG A 61 4.27 0.32 -11.68
CA ARG A 61 4.14 -0.37 -12.97
C ARG A 61 5.20 -1.46 -13.17
N GLN A 62 6.45 -1.18 -12.81
CA GLN A 62 7.53 -2.16 -12.91
C GLN A 62 7.29 -3.36 -12.00
N ILE A 63 6.79 -3.13 -10.78
CA ILE A 63 6.45 -4.18 -9.81
C ILE A 63 5.29 -5.04 -10.31
N VAL A 64 4.21 -4.42 -10.78
CA VAL A 64 3.06 -5.15 -11.35
C VAL A 64 3.48 -5.97 -12.57
N ASN A 65 4.25 -5.36 -13.49
CA ASN A 65 4.74 -6.05 -14.68
C ASN A 65 5.72 -7.19 -14.37
N SER A 66 6.35 -7.22 -13.20
CA SER A 66 7.20 -8.34 -12.81
C SER A 66 6.41 -9.56 -12.31
N GLY A 67 5.08 -9.43 -12.11
CA GLY A 67 4.21 -10.50 -11.62
C GLY A 67 3.76 -10.33 -10.16
N VAL A 68 4.26 -9.30 -9.45
CA VAL A 68 3.88 -9.03 -8.07
C VAL A 68 2.44 -8.54 -8.00
N GLN A 69 1.65 -9.12 -7.10
CA GLN A 69 0.32 -8.61 -6.78
C GLN A 69 0.44 -7.41 -5.85
N LEU A 70 0.37 -6.20 -6.41
CA LEU A 70 0.44 -4.95 -5.66
C LEU A 70 -0.96 -4.47 -5.26
N ILE A 71 -1.12 -4.04 -4.00
CA ILE A 71 -2.37 -3.49 -3.44
C ILE A 71 -2.05 -2.22 -2.68
N ALA A 72 -2.88 -1.17 -2.83
CA ALA A 72 -2.76 0.05 -2.07
C ALA A 72 -3.87 0.16 -1.01
N LEU A 73 -3.47 0.17 0.26
CA LEU A 73 -4.35 0.46 1.38
C LEU A 73 -4.27 1.94 1.73
N LEU A 74 -5.36 2.64 1.45
CA LEU A 74 -5.48 4.06 1.71
C LEU A 74 -5.64 4.27 3.20
N ALA A 75 -4.74 5.07 3.78
CA ALA A 75 -4.90 5.53 5.15
C ALA A 75 -6.18 6.39 5.27
N LEU A 76 -7.10 5.98 6.14
CA LEU A 76 -8.26 6.80 6.50
C LEU A 76 -7.82 7.90 7.48
N ASN A 77 -8.44 9.08 7.39
CA ASN A 77 -8.32 10.06 8.47
C ASN A 77 -9.29 9.71 9.62
N ASP A 78 -9.08 10.31 10.80
CA ASP A 78 -9.87 10.06 12.03
C ASP A 78 -11.37 10.36 11.89
N LYS A 79 -11.81 10.96 10.77
CA LYS A 79 -13.20 11.30 10.46
C LYS A 79 -13.79 10.44 9.34
N GLY A 80 -13.09 9.38 8.91
CA GLY A 80 -13.54 8.49 7.84
C GLY A 80 -13.63 9.16 6.47
N THR A 81 -13.07 10.37 6.29
CA THR A 81 -13.07 11.06 5.01
C THR A 81 -11.82 10.67 4.22
N PRO A 82 -11.94 10.16 2.98
CA PRO A 82 -10.78 9.79 2.20
C PRO A 82 -9.93 11.03 1.88
N ARG A 83 -8.76 11.15 2.50
CA ARG A 83 -7.73 12.12 2.11
C ARG A 83 -6.56 11.33 1.55
N TYR A 84 -6.51 11.24 0.23
CA TYR A 84 -5.43 10.60 -0.50
C TYR A 84 -5.16 11.30 -1.83
N ASN A 85 -4.00 11.03 -2.44
CA ASN A 85 -3.69 11.52 -3.77
C ASN A 85 -4.53 10.80 -4.84
N ARG A 86 -5.63 11.45 -5.27
CA ARG A 86 -6.56 10.88 -6.26
C ARG A 86 -5.92 10.63 -7.63
N LYS A 87 -4.91 11.42 -8.02
CA LYS A 87 -4.21 11.25 -9.29
C LYS A 87 -3.41 9.94 -9.26
N LEU A 88 -2.59 9.74 -8.24
CA LEU A 88 -1.82 8.50 -8.10
C LEU A 88 -2.75 7.29 -7.93
N ALA A 89 -3.82 7.41 -7.16
CA ALA A 89 -4.81 6.33 -7.03
C ALA A 89 -5.45 5.93 -8.38
N ALA A 90 -5.76 6.91 -9.24
CA ALA A 90 -6.30 6.64 -10.57
C ALA A 90 -5.26 5.95 -11.47
N GLU A 91 -4.01 6.42 -11.46
CA GLU A 91 -2.91 5.78 -12.20
C GLU A 91 -2.68 4.33 -11.74
N LEU A 92 -2.73 4.08 -10.42
CA LEU A 92 -2.68 2.72 -9.85
C LEU A 92 -3.85 1.85 -10.34
N ALA A 93 -5.08 2.38 -10.33
CA ALA A 93 -6.26 1.66 -10.79
C ALA A 93 -6.18 1.28 -12.28
N GLU A 94 -5.66 2.17 -13.14
CA GLU A 94 -5.42 1.86 -14.57
C GLU A 94 -4.45 0.69 -14.78
N MET A 95 -3.57 0.44 -13.81
CA MET A 95 -2.62 -0.68 -13.83
C MET A 95 -3.16 -1.95 -13.15
N GLY A 96 -4.43 -1.95 -12.72
CA GLY A 96 -5.04 -3.08 -12.00
C GLY A 96 -4.66 -3.15 -10.52
N VAL A 97 -4.06 -2.10 -9.95
CA VAL A 97 -3.73 -2.02 -8.51
C VAL A 97 -4.93 -1.42 -7.77
N PRO A 98 -5.68 -2.21 -6.98
CA PRO A 98 -6.81 -1.70 -6.24
C PRO A 98 -6.33 -0.76 -5.13
N SER A 99 -7.00 0.40 -5.02
CA SER A 99 -6.76 1.41 -3.98
C SER A 99 -8.04 1.62 -3.18
N PHE A 100 -8.06 1.26 -1.90
CA PHE A 100 -9.24 1.40 -1.05
C PHE A 100 -8.87 1.53 0.42
N ALA A 101 -9.81 2.05 1.19
CA ALA A 101 -9.71 2.10 2.63
C ALA A 101 -10.19 0.78 3.24
N CYS A 102 -9.42 0.25 4.19
CA CYS A 102 -9.74 -0.98 4.92
C CYS A 102 -9.55 -0.70 6.40
N THR A 103 -10.54 -1.04 7.23
CA THR A 103 -10.32 -1.04 8.68
C THR A 103 -9.39 -2.20 9.06
N PRO A 104 -8.66 -2.11 10.20
CA PRO A 104 -7.81 -3.21 10.66
C PRO A 104 -8.54 -4.55 10.77
N ASP A 105 -9.83 -4.54 11.17
CA ASP A 105 -10.65 -5.75 11.32
C ASP A 105 -10.99 -6.41 9.97
N GLN A 106 -11.10 -5.63 8.89
CA GLN A 106 -11.38 -6.12 7.54
C GLN A 106 -10.11 -6.63 6.82
N PHE A 107 -8.92 -6.27 7.30
CA PHE A 107 -7.66 -6.59 6.65
C PHE A 107 -7.39 -8.10 6.51
N PRO A 108 -7.68 -8.97 7.50
CA PRO A 108 -7.52 -10.41 7.35
C PRO A 108 -8.37 -11.00 6.23
N GLU A 109 -9.64 -10.59 6.12
CA GLU A 109 -10.53 -11.07 5.06
C GLU A 109 -10.09 -10.60 3.68
N LEU A 110 -9.62 -9.35 3.59
CA LEU A 110 -9.02 -8.82 2.37
C LEU A 110 -7.83 -9.69 1.93
N MET A 111 -6.85 -9.91 2.82
CA MET A 111 -5.67 -10.70 2.48
C MET A 111 -6.06 -12.13 2.08
N SER A 112 -7.10 -12.67 2.70
CA SER A 112 -7.69 -13.95 2.32
C SER A 112 -8.23 -13.95 0.89
N ALA A 113 -8.91 -12.88 0.46
CA ALA A 113 -9.40 -12.72 -0.90
C ALA A 113 -8.26 -12.60 -1.92
N VAL A 114 -7.23 -11.83 -1.57
CA VAL A 114 -6.01 -11.60 -2.35
C VAL A 114 -5.28 -12.91 -2.62
N LEU A 115 -4.98 -13.67 -1.57
CA LEU A 115 -4.26 -14.95 -1.67
C LEU A 115 -5.07 -16.03 -2.41
N ARG A 116 -6.40 -15.91 -2.47
CA ARG A 116 -7.28 -16.79 -3.26
C ARG A 116 -7.43 -16.34 -4.72
N GLY A 117 -6.80 -15.24 -5.13
CA GLY A 117 -6.94 -14.70 -6.48
C GLY A 117 -8.35 -14.20 -6.80
N GLN A 118 -9.11 -13.76 -5.79
CA GLN A 118 -10.44 -13.19 -6.01
C GLN A 118 -10.34 -11.78 -6.61
N ASP A 119 -11.38 -11.35 -7.32
CA ASP A 119 -11.48 -9.97 -7.78
C ASP A 119 -11.64 -9.04 -6.57
N ILE A 120 -10.57 -8.31 -6.26
CA ILE A 120 -10.50 -7.43 -5.09
C ILE A 120 -11.40 -6.21 -5.27
N ALA A 121 -11.51 -5.66 -6.48
CA ALA A 121 -12.41 -4.55 -6.73
C ALA A 121 -13.87 -4.95 -6.46
N GLN A 122 -14.26 -6.14 -6.91
CA GLN A 122 -15.58 -6.69 -6.62
C GLN A 122 -15.78 -7.01 -5.13
N TRP A 123 -14.76 -7.53 -4.45
CA TRP A 123 -14.82 -7.82 -3.01
C TRP A 123 -15.04 -6.55 -2.18
N VAL A 124 -14.29 -5.47 -2.47
CA VAL A 124 -14.43 -4.18 -1.78
C VAL A 124 -15.83 -3.60 -2.00
N ALA A 125 -16.37 -3.68 -3.22
CA ALA A 125 -17.71 -3.21 -3.53
C ALA A 125 -18.80 -3.92 -2.72
N ARG A 126 -18.60 -5.20 -2.33
CA ARG A 126 -19.53 -5.96 -1.49
C ARG A 126 -19.42 -5.61 -0.01
N GLN A 127 -18.24 -5.22 0.48
CA GLN A 127 -18.05 -4.83 1.89
C GLN A 127 -18.46 -3.38 2.18
N ALA A 128 -18.50 -2.52 1.17
CA ALA A 128 -18.94 -1.13 1.30
C ALA A 128 -20.47 -0.95 1.23
N ALA A 129 -21.23 -2.03 1.02
CA ALA A 129 -22.69 -2.07 0.97
C ALA A 129 -23.27 -2.60 2.29
#